data_AF-A0AAV6UGX1-F1
#
_entry.id   AF-A0AAV6UGX1-F1
#
_cell.length_a   1.000
_cell.length_b   1.000
_cell.length_c   1.000
_cell.angle_alpha   90.00
_cell.angle_beta   90.00
_cell.angle_gamma   90.00
#
_symmetry.space_group_name_H-M   'P 1'
#
loop_
_entity.id
_entity.type
_entity.pdbx_description
1 polymer ?
#
loop_
_entity_poly.entity_id
_entity_poly.type
_entity_poly.pdbx_seq_one_letter_code
_entity_poly.pdbx_strand_id
1 'polypeptide(L)'
;MDEKISSENLNCIPFDEFKQSFQTFKRKALSVFEVNADLTKFPKLFENSCNEDVCNCDSFDVSESTCSFNSSRSSVFNDTPRLLVKCLEPYEVLKEKCERLGLEFVDAEEEDKEYEVELILEHKIEDGEKFYWVKWKNWEMKANTWEPDWNLVGCSELVKYYETLQKPLKTLDKHLLDHFIKDLVSRKPYDYLSLVKFVGIVLGTPENELRNMNLSVHQLRRKAREILDFPLRKNQKENIFELMRFAEKRKPVLINLKEWEQNINSANPSTYIEVENNEDLDGPPVDFQFIHDYVAEGIEIFEPAVFCECEEDCFKNKNECCPTNSDAYLAYNKFKRLQLPAGYPIYECNKLCKCGEDCINRLVQHGSKIKVAIFKTSNGCGWGLKALETIYKNQFVVEYLGEILTSEAAEIRGREYDNVGRSYLFDLDYGDQENCKYTVDAGKLGNSSHFINHSCDPNLHVFAVWINNHDPNMPRLAFFAKRKIRRGEELTFDYKMIKGSNSVSSTDEGRVLCKCNARNCKKYLC
;
A
#
# COMPACT_ATOMS: atom_id res chain seq x y z
N MET A 1 16.08 -8.91 -66.40
CA MET A 1 14.78 -8.27 -66.63
C MET A 1 14.07 -8.31 -65.31
N ASP A 2 13.75 -7.15 -64.76
CA ASP A 2 12.48 -6.85 -64.09
C ASP A 2 12.62 -5.57 -63.26
N GLU A 3 11.55 -4.80 -63.27
CA GLU A 3 11.54 -3.34 -63.34
C GLU A 3 11.70 -2.64 -61.98
N LYS A 4 12.19 -1.40 -62.04
CA LYS A 4 12.04 -0.38 -61.00
C LYS A 4 10.56 -0.07 -60.79
N ILE A 5 10.12 -0.05 -59.53
CA ILE A 5 8.99 0.79 -59.09
C ILE A 5 9.46 1.66 -57.92
N SER A 6 9.10 2.94 -58.02
CA SER A 6 9.53 4.10 -57.26
C SER A 6 8.98 4.16 -55.84
N SER A 7 9.72 4.90 -55.00
CA SER A 7 9.33 5.42 -53.70
C SER A 7 8.10 6.32 -53.78
N GLU A 8 6.95 5.81 -53.36
CA GLU A 8 5.81 6.55 -52.81
C GLU A 8 4.78 5.50 -52.33
N ASN A 9 4.21 5.70 -51.13
CA ASN A 9 3.24 4.84 -50.42
C ASN A 9 3.77 3.75 -49.47
N LEU A 10 4.65 4.12 -48.53
CA LEU A 10 4.66 3.51 -47.19
C LEU A 10 4.12 4.54 -46.20
N ASN A 11 2.82 4.82 -46.31
CA ASN A 11 2.10 5.45 -45.22
C ASN A 11 2.22 4.51 -44.01
N CYS A 12 2.91 5.01 -42.99
CA CYS A 12 2.95 4.45 -41.67
C CYS A 12 1.52 4.19 -41.22
N ILE A 13 1.15 2.92 -41.05
CA ILE A 13 -0.05 2.53 -40.32
C ILE A 13 0.31 2.66 -38.84
N PRO A 14 -0.31 3.59 -38.08
CA PRO A 14 -0.10 3.69 -36.65
C PRO A 14 -0.58 2.40 -35.95
N PHE A 15 0.15 2.01 -34.91
CA PHE A 15 0.01 0.78 -34.12
C PHE A 15 -1.34 0.61 -33.37
N ASP A 16 -2.35 1.43 -33.67
CA ASP A 16 -3.72 1.27 -33.18
C ASP A 16 -4.52 0.21 -33.95
N GLU A 17 -4.05 -0.27 -35.12
CA GLU A 17 -4.80 -1.27 -35.92
C GLU A 17 -4.55 -2.74 -35.53
N PHE A 18 -3.61 -3.05 -34.63
CA PHE A 18 -3.49 -4.42 -34.07
C PHE A 18 -4.27 -4.60 -32.75
N LYS A 19 -4.99 -3.57 -32.30
CA LYS A 19 -6.01 -3.64 -31.22
C LYS A 19 -7.34 -4.25 -31.70
N GLN A 20 -7.49 -4.62 -32.97
CA GLN A 20 -8.69 -5.28 -33.49
C GLN A 20 -8.76 -6.78 -33.12
N SER A 21 -8.81 -7.03 -31.83
CA SER A 21 -9.75 -7.98 -31.24
C SER A 21 -10.24 -7.31 -29.95
N PHE A 22 -10.98 -6.22 -30.13
CA PHE A 22 -11.72 -5.53 -29.09
C PHE A 22 -12.73 -6.51 -28.50
N GLN A 23 -12.69 -6.70 -27.18
CA GLN A 23 -13.61 -7.58 -26.46
C GLN A 23 -14.43 -6.71 -25.52
N THR A 24 -15.37 -5.97 -26.11
CA THR A 24 -16.43 -5.28 -25.40
C THR A 24 -17.47 -6.29 -24.91
N PHE A 25 -18.11 -5.99 -23.77
CA PHE A 25 -19.20 -6.78 -23.21
C PHE A 25 -20.24 -5.91 -22.58
N LYS A 26 -21.50 -6.32 -22.72
CA LYS A 26 -22.63 -5.92 -21.88
C LYS A 26 -22.58 -6.63 -20.54
N ARG A 27 -22.54 -5.86 -19.46
CA ARG A 27 -22.89 -6.30 -18.11
C ARG A 27 -24.40 -6.08 -17.96
N LYS A 28 -25.13 -7.11 -17.54
CA LYS A 28 -26.33 -6.87 -16.74
C LYS A 28 -25.85 -6.19 -15.46
N ALA A 29 -26.07 -4.88 -15.35
CA ALA A 29 -25.69 -4.13 -14.16
C ALA A 29 -26.09 -4.93 -12.92
N LEU A 30 -25.29 -4.84 -11.84
CA LEU A 30 -25.80 -5.17 -10.51
C LEU A 30 -27.06 -4.31 -10.32
N SER A 31 -28.22 -4.91 -10.59
CA SER A 31 -29.49 -4.70 -9.93
C SER A 31 -29.66 -3.28 -9.34
N VAL A 32 -29.65 -2.27 -10.20
CA VAL A 32 -30.19 -0.96 -9.81
C VAL A 32 -31.69 -1.10 -9.99
N PHE A 33 -32.47 -1.03 -8.92
CA PHE A 33 -33.92 -1.17 -8.99
C PHE A 33 -34.61 0.09 -8.47
N GLU A 34 -35.76 0.38 -9.07
CA GLU A 34 -36.67 1.40 -8.58
C GLU A 34 -37.70 0.72 -7.68
N VAL A 35 -37.85 1.24 -6.46
CA VAL A 35 -38.93 0.82 -5.58
C VAL A 35 -39.98 1.93 -5.55
N ASN A 36 -41.19 1.60 -6.00
CA ASN A 36 -42.36 2.46 -5.85
C ASN A 36 -42.89 2.30 -4.42
N ALA A 37 -42.75 3.34 -3.58
CA ALA A 37 -43.19 3.32 -2.20
C ALA A 37 -44.11 4.51 -1.91
N ASP A 38 -45.31 4.25 -1.38
CA ASP A 38 -46.13 5.28 -0.75
C ASP A 38 -45.52 5.61 0.62
N LEU A 39 -44.71 6.67 0.65
CA LEU A 39 -43.96 7.13 1.84
C LEU A 39 -44.85 7.44 3.06
N THR A 40 -46.16 7.60 2.86
CA THR A 40 -47.11 7.82 3.97
C THR A 40 -47.38 6.56 4.80
N LYS A 41 -47.04 5.37 4.29
CA LYS A 41 -47.32 4.08 4.96
C LYS A 41 -46.16 3.51 5.77
N PHE A 42 -44.94 4.04 5.63
CA PHE A 42 -43.74 3.45 6.24
C PHE A 42 -42.77 4.48 6.83
N PRO A 43 -43.14 5.19 7.91
CA PRO A 43 -42.24 6.13 8.58
C PRO A 43 -41.04 5.46 9.28
N LYS A 44 -41.05 4.14 9.50
CA LYS A 44 -40.04 3.40 10.28
C LYS A 44 -39.06 2.53 9.47
N LEU A 45 -39.14 2.53 8.14
CA LEU A 45 -38.21 1.74 7.30
C LEU A 45 -36.82 2.37 7.13
N PHE A 46 -36.61 3.59 7.64
CA PHE A 46 -35.33 4.33 7.54
C PHE A 46 -34.63 4.58 8.88
N GLU A 47 -35.09 3.98 9.99
CA GLU A 47 -34.39 4.12 11.29
C GLU A 47 -33.20 3.17 11.46
N ASN A 48 -33.03 2.13 10.62
CA ASN A 48 -32.01 1.08 10.84
C ASN A 48 -31.03 0.86 9.67
N SER A 49 -30.82 1.84 8.80
CA SER A 49 -29.67 1.84 7.87
C SER A 49 -28.52 2.75 8.33
N CYS A 50 -28.60 3.31 9.53
CA CYS A 50 -27.50 4.00 10.19
C CYS A 50 -27.01 3.13 11.35
N ASN A 51 -26.12 2.19 11.07
CA ASN A 51 -25.10 1.86 12.07
C ASN A 51 -24.03 2.95 11.95
N GLU A 52 -23.95 3.77 13.00
CA GLU A 52 -22.85 4.66 13.38
C GLU A 52 -21.51 3.95 13.05
N ASP A 53 -20.64 4.43 12.17
CA ASP A 53 -20.08 5.76 12.05
C ASP A 53 -20.05 6.28 10.61
N VAL A 54 -20.71 7.42 10.40
CA VAL A 54 -20.40 8.57 9.52
C VAL A 54 -21.74 9.19 9.16
N CYS A 55 -22.22 10.08 10.04
CA CYS A 55 -22.90 11.33 9.69
C CYS A 55 -23.33 12.03 10.98
N ASN A 56 -22.58 13.06 11.35
CA ASN A 56 -23.05 14.09 12.26
C ASN A 56 -24.16 14.88 11.53
N CYS A 57 -25.40 14.71 11.94
CA CYS A 57 -26.47 15.66 11.62
C CYS A 57 -27.41 15.76 12.82
N ASP A 58 -26.96 16.49 13.84
CA ASP A 58 -27.87 17.23 14.70
C ASP A 58 -28.65 18.24 13.83
N SER A 59 -29.95 18.37 14.14
CA SER A 59 -30.90 19.36 13.63
C SER A 59 -31.36 19.23 12.18
N PHE A 60 -32.61 18.80 12.04
CA PHE A 60 -33.50 19.14 10.94
C PHE A 60 -33.57 20.67 10.80
N ASP A 61 -33.13 21.21 9.67
CA ASP A 61 -33.66 22.49 9.18
C ASP A 61 -33.73 22.54 7.66
N VAL A 62 -34.86 23.03 7.16
CA VAL A 62 -35.31 22.91 5.77
C VAL A 62 -34.86 24.15 5.00
N SER A 63 -33.70 24.12 4.36
CA SER A 63 -33.44 24.90 3.14
C SER A 63 -32.07 24.58 2.54
N GLU A 64 -32.09 24.35 1.23
CA GLU A 64 -30.92 24.20 0.32
C GLU A 64 -30.05 22.95 0.48
N SER A 65 -30.52 21.83 -0.09
CA SER A 65 -29.71 20.64 -0.35
C SER A 65 -29.63 20.35 -1.86
N THR A 66 -28.41 20.41 -2.40
CA THR A 66 -28.04 19.81 -3.68
C THR A 66 -27.66 18.35 -3.46
N CYS A 67 -28.67 17.50 -3.27
CA CYS A 67 -28.60 16.10 -3.67
C CYS A 67 -29.04 16.05 -5.13
N SER A 68 -28.18 15.59 -6.04
CA SER A 68 -28.49 15.52 -7.46
C SER A 68 -29.55 14.44 -7.74
N PHE A 69 -30.81 14.86 -7.70
CA PHE A 69 -31.98 14.21 -8.28
C PHE A 69 -31.92 14.36 -9.81
N ASN A 70 -31.85 13.26 -10.56
CA ASN A 70 -32.27 13.29 -11.96
C ASN A 70 -33.78 13.07 -12.01
N SER A 71 -34.54 14.15 -11.92
CA SER A 71 -35.95 14.14 -12.35
C SER A 71 -36.00 14.52 -13.82
N SER A 72 -36.19 13.57 -14.73
CA SER A 72 -36.70 13.89 -16.06
C SER A 72 -38.19 14.21 -15.92
N ARG A 73 -38.50 15.51 -15.79
CA ARG A 73 -39.87 16.03 -15.81
C ARG A 73 -40.52 15.76 -17.17
N SER A 74 -41.38 14.75 -17.21
CA SER A 74 -42.49 14.65 -18.18
C SER A 74 -43.76 15.02 -17.42
N SER A 75 -44.43 16.07 -17.87
CA SER A 75 -45.58 16.69 -17.23
C SER A 75 -46.89 15.97 -17.57
N VAL A 76 -47.39 15.08 -16.71
CA VAL A 76 -48.83 14.75 -16.54
C VAL A 76 -49.07 14.23 -15.11
N PHE A 77 -50.22 14.56 -14.53
CA PHE A 77 -50.71 14.22 -13.19
C PHE A 77 -50.61 12.72 -12.80
N ASN A 78 -50.41 12.47 -11.49
CA ASN A 78 -50.48 11.20 -10.73
C ASN A 78 -49.25 10.26 -10.71
N ASP A 79 -48.11 10.67 -10.16
CA ASP A 79 -47.01 9.73 -9.86
C ASP A 79 -46.63 9.70 -8.36
N THR A 80 -46.67 8.51 -7.78
CA THR A 80 -46.09 8.16 -6.48
C THR A 80 -44.58 8.43 -6.47
N PRO A 81 -43.99 8.91 -5.35
CA PRO A 81 -42.55 9.16 -5.26
C PRO A 81 -41.74 7.86 -5.43
N ARG A 82 -40.84 7.85 -6.42
CA ARG A 82 -39.92 6.75 -6.73
C ARG A 82 -38.62 6.90 -5.95
N LEU A 83 -38.17 5.85 -5.28
CA LEU A 83 -36.88 5.79 -4.58
C LEU A 83 -35.95 4.80 -5.30
N LEU A 84 -34.73 5.27 -5.59
CA LEU A 84 -33.72 4.51 -6.30
C LEU A 84 -32.69 4.01 -5.28
N VAL A 85 -32.71 2.71 -4.98
CA VAL A 85 -31.86 2.11 -3.95
C VAL A 85 -30.80 1.25 -4.62
N LYS A 86 -29.52 1.57 -4.43
CA LYS A 86 -28.41 0.70 -4.85
C LYS A 86 -28.20 -0.35 -3.77
N CYS A 87 -28.41 -1.62 -4.09
CA CYS A 87 -28.25 -2.72 -3.14
C CYS A 87 -27.29 -3.78 -3.67
N LEU A 88 -26.47 -4.35 -2.78
CA LEU A 88 -25.50 -5.42 -3.07
C LEU A 88 -26.09 -6.83 -2.84
N GLU A 89 -27.38 -6.92 -2.50
CA GLU A 89 -28.06 -8.20 -2.23
C GLU A 89 -28.59 -8.85 -3.52
N PRO A 90 -28.71 -10.20 -3.57
CA PRO A 90 -29.26 -10.91 -4.72
C PRO A 90 -30.70 -10.48 -5.04
N TYR A 91 -31.04 -10.42 -6.33
CA TYR A 91 -32.35 -10.02 -6.86
C TYR A 91 -33.53 -10.65 -6.12
N GLU A 92 -33.51 -11.99 -6.00
CA GLU A 92 -34.62 -12.76 -5.43
C GLU A 92 -34.84 -12.43 -3.95
N VAL A 93 -33.76 -12.16 -3.20
CA VAL A 93 -33.82 -11.79 -1.78
C VAL A 93 -34.44 -10.40 -1.61
N LEU A 94 -34.10 -9.47 -2.50
CA LEU A 94 -34.64 -8.11 -2.49
C LEU A 94 -36.11 -8.06 -2.91
N LYS A 95 -36.47 -8.85 -3.92
CA LYS A 95 -37.85 -8.98 -4.41
C LYS A 95 -38.76 -9.54 -3.30
N GLU A 96 -38.34 -10.61 -2.64
CA GLU A 96 -39.09 -11.19 -1.51
C GLU A 96 -39.20 -10.20 -0.34
N LYS A 97 -38.13 -9.43 -0.04
CA LYS A 97 -38.17 -8.35 0.97
C LYS A 97 -39.18 -7.26 0.60
N CYS A 98 -39.23 -6.83 -0.67
CA CYS A 98 -40.15 -5.79 -1.14
C CYS A 98 -41.61 -6.27 -1.12
N GLU A 99 -41.87 -7.49 -1.57
CA GLU A 99 -43.21 -8.11 -1.52
C GLU A 99 -43.72 -8.21 -0.08
N ARG A 100 -42.87 -8.63 0.86
CA ARG A 100 -43.20 -8.70 2.29
C ARG A 100 -43.49 -7.33 2.91
N LEU A 101 -42.87 -6.27 2.40
CA LEU A 101 -43.09 -4.90 2.82
C LEU A 101 -44.23 -4.21 2.06
N GLY A 102 -44.91 -4.91 1.14
CA GLY A 102 -46.00 -4.35 0.34
C GLY A 102 -45.55 -3.26 -0.64
N LEU A 103 -44.28 -3.29 -1.05
CA LEU A 103 -43.69 -2.36 -2.01
C LEU A 103 -43.80 -2.94 -3.43
N GLU A 104 -44.12 -2.09 -4.39
CA GLU A 104 -44.14 -2.50 -5.80
C GLU A 104 -42.71 -2.50 -6.34
N PHE A 105 -42.24 -3.69 -6.69
CA PHE A 105 -40.90 -3.91 -7.24
C PHE A 105 -40.95 -3.69 -8.75
N VAL A 106 -40.32 -2.61 -9.23
CA VAL A 106 -40.26 -2.29 -10.67
C VAL A 106 -38.84 -2.55 -11.15
N ASP A 107 -38.70 -3.45 -12.12
CA ASP A 107 -37.44 -3.64 -12.82
C ASP A 107 -37.07 -2.31 -13.49
N ALA A 108 -35.99 -1.66 -13.05
CA ALA A 108 -35.48 -0.50 -13.77
C ALA A 108 -35.06 -0.96 -15.17
N GLU A 109 -35.30 -0.13 -16.20
CA GLU A 109 -34.86 -0.44 -17.57
C GLU A 109 -33.37 -0.81 -17.56
N GLU A 110 -33.08 -2.08 -17.87
CA GLU A 110 -31.73 -2.63 -17.91
C GLU A 110 -30.96 -1.93 -19.05
N GLU A 111 -30.26 -0.83 -18.74
CA GLU A 111 -29.20 -0.36 -19.62
C GLU A 111 -28.09 -1.42 -19.62
N ASP A 112 -27.99 -2.16 -20.72
CA ASP A 112 -26.86 -3.02 -21.08
C ASP A 112 -25.56 -2.20 -21.07
N LYS A 113 -24.94 -2.03 -19.90
CA LYS A 113 -23.71 -1.23 -19.77
C LYS A 113 -22.52 -2.07 -20.09
N GLU A 114 -21.66 -1.60 -20.98
CA GLU A 114 -20.51 -2.38 -21.38
C GLU A 114 -19.26 -2.18 -20.49
N TYR A 115 -18.59 -3.26 -20.06
CA TYR A 115 -17.39 -3.22 -19.22
C TYR A 115 -16.27 -4.07 -19.82
N GLU A 116 -15.03 -3.61 -19.69
CA GLU A 116 -13.86 -4.30 -20.23
C GLU A 116 -13.19 -5.17 -19.16
N VAL A 117 -12.90 -6.43 -19.48
CA VAL A 117 -12.13 -7.34 -18.64
C VAL A 117 -10.64 -7.03 -18.80
N GLU A 118 -9.95 -6.84 -17.67
CA GLU A 118 -8.49 -6.69 -17.64
C GLU A 118 -7.80 -8.03 -17.44
N LEU A 119 -8.22 -8.81 -16.43
CA LEU A 119 -7.66 -10.13 -16.11
C LEU A 119 -8.73 -11.11 -15.63
N ILE A 120 -8.48 -12.39 -15.89
CA ILE A 120 -9.14 -13.50 -15.20
C ILE A 120 -8.18 -13.97 -14.11
N LEU A 121 -8.61 -13.85 -12.86
CA LEU A 121 -7.77 -14.13 -11.69
C LEU A 121 -7.90 -15.58 -11.25
N GLU A 122 -9.14 -16.06 -11.11
CA GLU A 122 -9.47 -17.40 -10.62
C GLU A 122 -10.73 -17.94 -11.30
N HIS A 123 -11.04 -19.22 -11.08
CA HIS A 123 -12.30 -19.82 -11.50
C HIS A 123 -12.81 -20.80 -10.45
N LYS A 124 -14.14 -20.95 -10.36
CA LYS A 124 -14.82 -21.94 -9.54
C LYS A 124 -15.95 -22.61 -10.34
N ILE A 125 -16.37 -23.78 -9.88
CA ILE A 125 -17.52 -24.49 -10.44
C ILE A 125 -18.54 -24.65 -9.32
N GLU A 126 -19.73 -24.09 -9.50
CA GLU A 126 -20.86 -24.14 -8.56
C GLU A 126 -22.08 -24.65 -9.34
N ASP A 127 -22.73 -25.70 -8.83
CA ASP A 127 -23.91 -26.33 -9.45
C ASP A 127 -23.73 -26.73 -10.93
N GLY A 128 -22.50 -27.09 -11.31
CA GLY A 128 -22.15 -27.45 -12.69
C GLY A 128 -21.91 -26.24 -13.61
N GLU A 129 -22.12 -25.03 -13.12
CA GLU A 129 -21.81 -23.79 -13.82
C GLU A 129 -20.44 -23.27 -13.44
N LYS A 130 -19.76 -22.65 -14.42
CA LYS A 130 -18.40 -22.14 -14.24
C LYS A 130 -18.43 -20.63 -14.06
N PHE A 131 -17.77 -20.16 -13.01
CA PHE A 131 -17.60 -18.76 -12.68
C PHE A 131 -16.12 -18.38 -12.68
N TYR A 132 -15.83 -17.14 -13.05
CA TYR A 132 -14.50 -16.57 -13.10
C TYR A 132 -14.42 -15.32 -12.21
N TRP A 133 -13.33 -15.19 -11.46
CA TRP A 133 -13.06 -13.98 -10.69
C TRP A 133 -12.39 -12.96 -11.61
N VAL A 134 -13.10 -11.88 -11.92
CA VAL A 134 -12.73 -10.93 -12.97
C VAL A 134 -12.16 -9.65 -12.37
N LYS A 135 -10.97 -9.26 -12.84
CA LYS A 135 -10.43 -7.91 -12.66
C LYS A 135 -10.92 -7.02 -13.80
N TRP A 136 -11.69 -6.00 -13.45
CA TRP A 136 -12.22 -5.03 -14.40
C TRP A 136 -11.19 -3.96 -14.75
N LYS A 137 -11.14 -3.58 -16.02
CA LYS A 137 -10.21 -2.58 -16.53
C LYS A 137 -10.56 -1.19 -16.04
N ASN A 138 -9.56 -0.45 -15.56
CA ASN A 138 -9.71 0.89 -14.98
C ASN A 138 -10.50 0.94 -13.66
N TRP A 139 -10.76 -0.21 -13.04
CA TRP A 139 -11.34 -0.29 -11.71
C TRP A 139 -10.31 -0.79 -10.70
N GLU A 140 -10.46 -0.46 -9.43
CA GLU A 140 -9.60 -1.00 -8.37
C GLU A 140 -9.86 -2.49 -8.14
N MET A 141 -8.89 -3.20 -7.56
CA MET A 141 -9.00 -4.63 -7.24
C MET A 141 -10.23 -4.96 -6.36
N LYS A 142 -10.70 -4.02 -5.53
CA LYS A 142 -11.89 -4.19 -4.69
C LYS A 142 -13.21 -4.29 -5.46
N ALA A 143 -13.21 -3.86 -6.73
CA ALA A 143 -14.39 -3.89 -7.60
C ALA A 143 -14.54 -5.22 -8.36
N ASN A 144 -13.61 -6.16 -8.18
CA ASN A 144 -13.64 -7.46 -8.83
C ASN A 144 -14.91 -8.23 -8.46
N THR A 145 -15.42 -9.02 -9.40
CA THR A 145 -16.66 -9.80 -9.23
C THR A 145 -16.52 -11.20 -9.82
N TRP A 146 -17.35 -12.13 -9.32
CA TRP A 146 -17.50 -13.46 -9.88
C TRP A 146 -18.48 -13.38 -11.05
N GLU A 147 -18.02 -13.75 -12.25
CA GLU A 147 -18.79 -13.69 -13.48
C GLU A 147 -18.95 -15.10 -14.08
N PRO A 148 -20.17 -15.53 -14.46
CA PRO A 148 -20.38 -16.80 -15.13
C PRO A 148 -19.73 -16.83 -16.52
N ASP A 149 -19.44 -18.02 -17.04
CA ASP A 149 -18.80 -18.21 -18.36
C ASP A 149 -19.56 -17.51 -19.50
N TRP A 150 -20.89 -17.52 -19.44
CA TRP A 150 -21.75 -16.84 -20.42
C TRP A 150 -21.72 -15.31 -20.33
N ASN A 151 -21.18 -14.73 -19.25
CA ASN A 151 -20.84 -13.29 -19.18
C ASN A 151 -19.51 -12.98 -19.88
N LEU A 152 -18.75 -14.00 -20.32
CA LEU A 152 -17.40 -13.87 -20.89
C LEU A 152 -17.26 -14.31 -22.38
N VAL A 153 -18.37 -14.34 -23.14
CA VAL A 153 -18.43 -14.62 -24.60
C VAL A 153 -17.46 -13.79 -25.47
N GLY A 154 -17.47 -12.46 -25.31
CA GLY A 154 -16.54 -11.53 -25.95
C GLY A 154 -15.07 -11.75 -25.58
N CYS A 155 -14.73 -12.46 -24.49
CA CYS A 155 -13.40 -12.68 -23.94
C CYS A 155 -12.90 -14.11 -24.12
N SER A 156 -13.45 -14.83 -25.09
CA SER A 156 -13.14 -16.24 -25.36
C SER A 156 -11.63 -16.52 -25.48
N GLU A 157 -10.86 -15.65 -26.12
CA GLU A 157 -9.39 -15.79 -26.22
C GLU A 157 -8.69 -15.63 -24.85
N LEU A 158 -9.13 -14.69 -24.00
CA LEU A 158 -8.60 -14.51 -22.65
C LEU A 158 -8.93 -15.71 -21.75
N VAL A 159 -10.17 -16.18 -21.80
CA VAL A 159 -10.63 -17.39 -21.09
C VAL A 159 -9.82 -18.60 -21.54
N LYS A 160 -9.68 -18.81 -22.86
CA LYS A 160 -8.89 -19.91 -23.43
C LYS A 160 -7.42 -19.83 -23.04
N TYR A 161 -6.83 -18.64 -23.02
CA TYR A 161 -5.46 -18.43 -22.55
C TYR A 161 -5.33 -18.85 -21.08
N TYR A 162 -6.20 -18.33 -20.21
CA TYR A 162 -6.23 -18.69 -18.80
C TYR A 162 -6.37 -20.20 -18.58
N GLU A 163 -7.34 -20.83 -19.24
CA GLU A 163 -7.56 -22.28 -19.14
C GLU A 163 -6.39 -23.12 -19.63
N THR A 164 -5.70 -22.65 -20.68
CA THR A 164 -4.52 -23.33 -21.22
C THR A 164 -3.41 -23.38 -20.17
N LEU A 165 -3.23 -22.32 -19.39
CA LEU A 165 -2.24 -22.27 -18.33
C LEU A 165 -2.57 -23.16 -17.14
N GLN A 166 -3.86 -23.47 -16.90
CA GLN A 166 -4.27 -24.41 -15.84
C GLN A 166 -3.99 -25.87 -16.18
N LYS A 167 -3.84 -26.21 -17.46
CA LYS A 167 -3.61 -27.58 -17.94
C LYS A 167 -2.11 -27.93 -17.93
N PRO A 168 -1.71 -29.20 -17.73
CA PRO A 168 -0.30 -29.60 -17.81
C PRO A 168 0.24 -29.38 -19.24
N LEU A 169 1.53 -29.01 -19.33
CA LEU A 169 2.17 -28.77 -20.61
C LEU A 169 2.22 -30.03 -21.47
N LYS A 170 1.56 -30.02 -22.63
CA LYS A 170 1.74 -31.03 -23.68
C LYS A 170 2.75 -30.56 -24.73
N THR A 171 2.52 -29.37 -25.29
CA THR A 171 3.39 -28.70 -26.26
C THR A 171 3.26 -27.20 -26.08
N LEU A 172 4.39 -26.49 -26.05
CA LEU A 172 4.38 -25.03 -26.03
C LEU A 172 4.08 -24.51 -27.45
N ASP A 173 2.87 -24.01 -27.64
CA ASP A 173 2.43 -23.39 -28.88
C ASP A 173 3.19 -22.08 -29.15
N LYS A 174 3.58 -21.85 -30.41
CA LYS A 174 4.37 -20.66 -30.78
C LYS A 174 3.57 -19.37 -30.61
N HIS A 175 2.29 -19.38 -30.97
CA HIS A 175 1.44 -18.19 -30.84
C HIS A 175 1.21 -17.83 -29.36
N LEU A 176 1.03 -18.83 -28.51
CA LEU A 176 0.95 -18.65 -27.05
C LEU A 176 2.23 -18.02 -26.47
N LEU A 177 3.40 -18.50 -26.91
CA LEU A 177 4.69 -17.98 -26.49
C LEU A 177 4.90 -16.53 -26.97
N ASP A 178 4.60 -16.25 -28.24
CA ASP A 178 4.72 -14.91 -28.82
C ASP A 178 3.79 -13.91 -28.10
N HIS A 179 2.56 -14.35 -27.79
CA HIS A 179 1.60 -13.55 -27.01
C HIS A 179 2.16 -13.23 -25.62
N PHE A 180 2.62 -14.25 -24.89
CA PHE A 180 3.18 -14.08 -23.56
C PHE A 180 4.37 -13.11 -23.53
N ILE A 181 5.32 -13.26 -24.46
CA ILE A 181 6.53 -12.42 -24.46
C ILE A 181 6.19 -10.98 -24.83
N LYS A 182 5.31 -10.78 -25.83
CA LYS A 182 4.82 -9.43 -26.19
C LYS A 182 4.23 -8.76 -24.97
N ASP A 183 3.32 -9.45 -24.27
CA ASP A 183 2.69 -8.95 -23.06
C ASP A 183 3.69 -8.71 -21.92
N LEU A 184 4.57 -9.67 -21.59
CA LEU A 184 5.62 -9.51 -20.57
C LEU A 184 6.49 -8.27 -20.81
N VAL A 185 6.79 -7.98 -22.07
CA VAL A 185 7.64 -6.85 -22.46
C VAL A 185 6.86 -5.53 -22.55
N SER A 186 5.54 -5.53 -22.74
CA SER A 186 4.74 -4.30 -22.86
C SER A 186 3.93 -3.95 -21.61
N ARG A 187 3.61 -4.92 -20.76
CA ARG A 187 2.68 -4.76 -19.63
C ARG A 187 3.12 -3.69 -18.65
N LYS A 188 2.12 -3.08 -18.00
CA LYS A 188 2.28 -2.16 -16.88
C LYS A 188 1.34 -2.60 -15.75
N PRO A 189 1.76 -2.53 -14.47
CA PRO A 189 3.12 -2.20 -14.00
C PRO A 189 4.18 -3.18 -14.54
N TYR A 190 5.44 -2.74 -14.60
CA TYR A 190 6.49 -3.56 -15.21
C TYR A 190 6.86 -4.77 -14.33
N ASP A 191 6.99 -5.93 -14.95
CA ASP A 191 7.35 -7.16 -14.26
C ASP A 191 8.85 -7.47 -14.36
N TYR A 192 9.64 -6.78 -13.53
CA TYR A 192 11.09 -6.96 -13.47
C TYR A 192 11.48 -8.42 -13.23
N LEU A 193 10.89 -9.07 -12.23
CA LEU A 193 11.25 -10.44 -11.83
C LEU A 193 10.99 -11.45 -12.96
N SER A 194 9.83 -11.39 -13.59
CA SER A 194 9.53 -12.31 -14.71
C SER A 194 10.41 -12.03 -15.92
N LEU A 195 10.80 -10.78 -16.17
CA LEU A 195 11.77 -10.43 -17.22
C LEU A 195 13.17 -11.00 -16.94
N VAL A 196 13.66 -10.91 -15.69
CA VAL A 196 14.95 -11.51 -15.29
C VAL A 196 14.90 -13.02 -15.49
N LYS A 197 13.83 -13.69 -15.01
CA LYS A 197 13.65 -15.14 -15.18
C LYS A 197 13.60 -15.53 -16.66
N PHE A 198 12.87 -14.79 -17.48
CA PHE A 198 12.77 -15.04 -18.92
C PHE A 198 14.14 -14.99 -19.60
N VAL A 199 14.87 -13.89 -19.41
CA VAL A 199 16.21 -13.71 -19.98
C VAL A 199 17.16 -14.80 -19.49
N GLY A 200 17.10 -15.18 -18.21
CA GLY A 200 17.91 -16.25 -17.64
C GLY A 200 17.65 -17.60 -18.28
N ILE A 201 16.37 -17.98 -18.48
CA ILE A 201 16.01 -19.26 -19.10
C ILE A 201 16.49 -19.34 -20.55
N VAL A 202 16.28 -18.28 -21.34
CA VAL A 202 16.62 -18.27 -22.76
C VAL A 202 18.14 -18.26 -22.98
N LEU A 203 18.88 -17.47 -22.19
CA LEU A 203 20.34 -17.38 -22.28
C LEU A 203 21.07 -18.50 -21.54
N GLY A 204 20.37 -19.29 -20.71
CA GLY A 204 20.99 -20.27 -19.82
C GLY A 204 21.83 -19.63 -18.73
N THR A 205 21.50 -18.40 -18.31
CA THR A 205 22.19 -17.64 -17.26
C THR A 205 21.42 -17.76 -15.94
N PRO A 206 22.08 -18.13 -14.83
CA PRO A 206 21.45 -18.15 -13.51
C PRO A 206 20.83 -16.79 -13.12
N GLU A 207 19.70 -16.83 -12.41
CA GLU A 207 18.95 -15.63 -12.02
C GLU A 207 19.78 -14.67 -11.15
N ASN A 208 20.56 -15.21 -10.21
CA ASN A 208 21.44 -14.45 -9.32
C ASN A 208 22.54 -13.70 -10.10
N GLU A 209 23.10 -14.30 -11.15
CA GLU A 209 24.09 -13.64 -12.00
C GLU A 209 23.48 -12.45 -12.74
N LEU A 210 22.27 -12.59 -13.28
CA LEU A 210 21.56 -11.50 -13.95
C LEU A 210 21.20 -10.37 -12.98
N ARG A 211 20.77 -10.70 -11.76
CA ARG A 211 20.50 -9.71 -10.71
C ARG A 211 21.75 -8.92 -10.34
N ASN A 212 22.91 -9.58 -10.25
CA ASN A 212 24.20 -8.93 -9.96
C ASN A 212 24.64 -7.95 -11.05
N MET A 213 24.12 -8.08 -12.28
CA MET A 213 24.39 -7.12 -13.36
C MET A 213 23.61 -5.80 -13.20
N ASN A 214 22.66 -5.70 -12.27
CA ASN A 214 21.84 -4.49 -12.01
C ASN A 214 21.23 -3.88 -13.28
N LEU A 215 20.73 -4.73 -14.18
CA LEU A 215 20.08 -4.28 -15.41
C LEU A 215 18.77 -3.56 -15.08
N SER A 216 18.57 -2.40 -15.69
CA SER A 216 17.27 -1.74 -15.64
C SER A 216 16.19 -2.55 -16.36
N VAL A 217 14.93 -2.35 -15.97
CA VAL A 217 13.76 -2.93 -16.67
C VAL A 217 13.81 -2.65 -18.17
N HIS A 218 14.25 -1.46 -18.60
CA HIS A 218 14.36 -1.10 -20.01
C HIS A 218 15.40 -1.96 -20.74
N GLN A 219 16.55 -2.23 -20.11
CA GLN A 219 17.58 -3.10 -20.67
C GLN A 219 17.10 -4.55 -20.76
N LEU A 220 16.41 -5.05 -19.73
CA LEU A 220 15.82 -6.39 -19.73
C LEU A 220 14.76 -6.55 -20.82
N ARG A 221 13.87 -5.57 -20.97
CA ARG A 221 12.86 -5.54 -22.03
C ARG A 221 13.48 -5.57 -23.42
N ARG A 222 14.56 -4.79 -23.63
CA ARG A 222 15.28 -4.79 -24.92
C ARG A 222 15.87 -6.18 -25.20
N LYS A 223 16.57 -6.76 -24.23
CA LYS A 223 17.12 -8.12 -24.32
C LYS A 223 16.04 -9.17 -24.58
N ALA A 224 14.91 -9.09 -23.90
CA ALA A 224 13.80 -10.01 -24.07
C ALA A 224 13.23 -10.00 -25.51
N ARG A 225 13.21 -8.83 -26.18
CA ARG A 225 12.83 -8.75 -27.61
C ARG A 225 13.86 -9.34 -28.54
N GLU A 226 15.15 -9.11 -28.27
CA GLU A 226 16.26 -9.59 -29.09
C GLU A 226 16.36 -11.12 -29.13
N ILE A 227 15.93 -11.80 -28.05
CA ILE A 227 16.06 -13.26 -27.91
C ILE A 227 14.78 -14.02 -28.24
N LEU A 228 13.73 -13.36 -28.73
CA LEU A 228 12.43 -13.98 -29.04
C LEU A 228 12.55 -15.08 -30.10
N ASP A 229 13.37 -14.84 -31.13
CA ASP A 229 13.53 -15.76 -32.26
C ASP A 229 14.55 -16.88 -32.00
N PHE A 230 15.12 -16.96 -30.80
CA PHE A 230 16.15 -17.94 -30.48
C PHE A 230 15.52 -19.34 -30.37
N PRO A 231 16.14 -20.37 -30.98
CA PRO A 231 15.62 -21.73 -30.91
C PRO A 231 15.68 -22.27 -29.48
N LEU A 232 14.52 -22.62 -28.92
CA LEU A 232 14.41 -23.12 -27.55
C LEU A 232 14.58 -24.65 -27.48
N ARG A 233 15.43 -25.10 -26.55
CA ARG A 233 15.57 -26.51 -26.17
C ARG A 233 14.33 -26.99 -25.41
N LYS A 234 14.14 -28.32 -25.35
CA LYS A 234 12.97 -28.93 -24.67
C LYS A 234 12.82 -28.46 -23.21
N ASN A 235 13.90 -28.50 -22.43
CA ASN A 235 13.91 -28.04 -21.05
C ASN A 235 13.62 -26.54 -20.90
N GLN A 236 14.09 -25.70 -21.84
CA GLN A 236 13.78 -24.27 -21.84
C GLN A 236 12.31 -24.01 -22.09
N LYS A 237 11.66 -24.78 -22.98
CA LYS A 237 10.21 -24.69 -23.22
C LYS A 237 9.39 -25.03 -21.96
N GLU A 238 9.79 -26.08 -21.25
CA GLU A 238 9.17 -26.47 -19.98
C GLU A 238 9.33 -25.36 -18.92
N ASN A 239 10.56 -24.83 -18.76
CA ASN A 239 10.82 -23.73 -17.83
C ASN A 239 10.09 -22.44 -18.19
N ILE A 240 9.96 -22.12 -19.48
CA ILE A 240 9.21 -20.95 -19.95
C ILE A 240 7.73 -21.11 -19.63
N PHE A 241 7.14 -22.29 -19.80
CA PHE A 241 5.73 -22.49 -19.47
C PHE A 241 5.46 -22.31 -17.97
N GLU A 242 6.34 -22.79 -17.11
CA GLU A 242 6.24 -22.52 -15.66
C GLU A 242 6.44 -21.04 -15.34
N LEU A 243 7.35 -20.35 -16.05
CA LEU A 243 7.47 -18.89 -15.96
C LEU A 243 6.20 -18.17 -16.40
N MET A 244 5.52 -18.63 -17.45
CA MET A 244 4.25 -18.05 -17.89
C MET A 244 3.22 -18.10 -16.77
N ARG A 245 3.03 -19.27 -16.15
CA ARG A 245 2.13 -19.43 -14.99
C ARG A 245 2.50 -18.51 -13.84
N PHE A 246 3.79 -18.43 -13.52
CA PHE A 246 4.29 -17.53 -12.48
C PHE A 246 3.99 -16.06 -12.82
N ALA A 247 4.31 -15.62 -14.03
CA ALA A 247 4.15 -14.25 -14.48
C ALA A 247 2.68 -13.83 -14.57
N GLU A 248 1.76 -14.75 -14.90
CA GLU A 248 0.32 -14.48 -14.86
C GLU A 248 -0.19 -14.34 -13.43
N LYS A 249 0.26 -15.18 -12.48
CA LYS A 249 -0.04 -15.00 -11.05
C LYS A 249 0.53 -13.69 -10.50
N ARG A 250 1.63 -13.22 -11.06
CA ARG A 250 2.31 -12.00 -10.63
C ARG A 250 1.64 -10.71 -11.14
N LYS A 251 0.90 -10.75 -12.25
CA LYS A 251 0.17 -9.58 -12.77
C LYS A 251 -0.75 -8.91 -11.73
N PRO A 252 -1.71 -9.62 -11.09
CA PRO A 252 -2.59 -9.00 -10.11
C PRO A 252 -1.82 -8.49 -8.88
N VAL A 253 -0.74 -9.17 -8.48
CA VAL A 253 0.13 -8.71 -7.38
C VAL A 253 0.74 -7.35 -7.72
N LEU A 254 1.29 -7.18 -8.93
CA LEU A 254 1.88 -5.91 -9.37
C LEU A 254 0.85 -4.78 -9.45
N ILE A 255 -0.35 -5.07 -9.95
CA ILE A 255 -1.46 -4.10 -9.98
C ILE A 255 -1.82 -3.68 -8.56
N ASN A 256 -2.03 -4.64 -7.65
CA ASN A 256 -2.39 -4.37 -6.27
C ASN A 256 -1.30 -3.57 -5.52
N LEU A 257 -0.01 -3.90 -5.72
CA LEU A 257 1.09 -3.12 -5.18
C LEU A 257 1.12 -1.68 -5.71
N LYS A 258 0.76 -1.47 -6.99
CA LYS A 258 0.71 -0.14 -7.58
C LYS A 258 -0.47 0.68 -7.07
N GLU A 259 -1.64 0.06 -6.91
CA GLU A 259 -2.80 0.68 -6.27
C GLU A 259 -2.46 1.07 -4.82
N TRP A 260 -1.80 0.18 -4.06
CA TRP A 260 -1.36 0.47 -2.70
C TRP A 260 -0.36 1.62 -2.64
N GLU A 261 0.65 1.64 -3.53
CA GLU A 261 1.59 2.77 -3.65
C GLU A 261 0.86 4.09 -3.92
N GLN A 262 -0.14 4.09 -4.81
CA GLN A 262 -0.95 5.28 -5.08
C GLN A 262 -1.74 5.72 -3.85
N ASN A 263 -2.36 4.78 -3.13
CA ASN A 263 -3.14 5.06 -1.93
C ASN A 263 -2.27 5.67 -0.82
N ILE A 264 -1.08 5.10 -0.59
CA ILE A 264 -0.10 5.66 0.36
C ILE A 264 0.21 7.11 0.02
N ASN A 265 0.54 7.38 -1.26
CA ASN A 265 1.03 8.68 -1.68
C ASN A 265 -0.07 9.73 -1.90
N SER A 266 -1.33 9.32 -2.07
CA SER A 266 -2.45 10.25 -2.28
C SER A 266 -2.75 11.08 -1.03
N ALA A 267 -2.56 10.49 0.15
CA ALA A 267 -2.75 11.16 1.44
C ALA A 267 -1.44 11.64 2.08
N ASN A 268 -0.29 11.22 1.57
CA ASN A 268 1.01 11.47 2.20
C ASN A 268 1.44 12.95 2.11
N PRO A 269 1.51 13.68 3.24
CA PRO A 269 1.96 15.07 3.26
C PRO A 269 3.48 15.20 3.08
N SER A 270 4.22 14.09 3.09
CA SER A 270 5.67 14.02 3.01
C SER A 270 6.17 13.64 1.61
N THR A 271 7.37 13.06 1.53
CA THR A 271 7.99 12.65 0.27
C THR A 271 7.39 11.37 -0.28
N TYR A 272 7.33 11.24 -1.60
CA TYR A 272 6.87 10.04 -2.31
C TYR A 272 7.58 8.76 -1.81
N ILE A 273 6.78 7.73 -1.54
CA ILE A 273 7.22 6.39 -1.12
C ILE A 273 6.99 5.41 -2.27
N GLU A 274 8.05 4.77 -2.75
CA GLU A 274 7.95 3.72 -3.78
C GLU A 274 7.64 2.36 -3.12
N VAL A 275 6.95 1.47 -3.83
CA VAL A 275 6.69 0.09 -3.41
C VAL A 275 7.20 -0.86 -4.49
N GLU A 276 8.05 -1.81 -4.11
CA GLU A 276 8.57 -2.82 -5.03
C GLU A 276 8.63 -4.22 -4.41
N ASN A 277 8.16 -5.22 -5.16
CA ASN A 277 8.43 -6.62 -4.83
C ASN A 277 9.14 -7.28 -6.01
N ASN A 278 10.44 -7.55 -5.88
CA ASN A 278 11.26 -8.22 -6.88
C ASN A 278 11.68 -9.64 -6.46
N GLU A 279 11.06 -10.20 -5.42
CA GLU A 279 11.48 -11.46 -4.81
C GLU A 279 10.42 -12.57 -4.98
N ASP A 280 9.15 -12.27 -4.75
CA ASP A 280 8.09 -13.28 -4.71
C ASP A 280 6.72 -12.76 -5.23
N LEU A 281 5.63 -13.38 -4.75
CA LEU A 281 4.25 -13.10 -5.14
C LEU A 281 3.45 -12.43 -4.01
N ASP A 282 4.12 -11.95 -2.95
CA ASP A 282 3.42 -11.27 -1.87
C ASP A 282 2.89 -9.89 -2.33
N GLY A 283 1.62 -9.65 -2.05
CA GLY A 283 0.96 -8.35 -2.24
C GLY A 283 1.16 -7.41 -1.05
N PRO A 284 0.46 -6.26 -1.05
CA PRO A 284 0.41 -5.36 0.09
C PRO A 284 0.11 -6.09 1.42
N PRO A 285 0.64 -5.61 2.55
CA PRO A 285 0.23 -6.09 3.87
C PRO A 285 -1.29 -5.98 4.04
N VAL A 286 -1.89 -7.01 4.61
CA VAL A 286 -3.32 -7.04 4.95
C VAL A 286 -3.51 -6.34 6.29
N ASP A 287 -4.62 -5.61 6.45
CA ASP A 287 -5.01 -4.92 7.69
C ASP A 287 -4.01 -3.89 8.22
N PHE A 288 -3.26 -3.23 7.32
CA PHE A 288 -2.38 -2.12 7.66
C PHE A 288 -2.85 -0.81 7.02
N GLN A 289 -2.96 0.24 7.82
CA GLN A 289 -3.34 1.56 7.38
C GLN A 289 -2.24 2.59 7.67
N PHE A 290 -1.96 3.42 6.66
CA PHE A 290 -1.02 4.52 6.78
C PHE A 290 -1.60 5.67 7.59
N ILE A 291 -0.84 6.16 8.57
CA ILE A 291 -1.14 7.35 9.37
C ILE A 291 -0.02 8.40 9.23
N HIS A 292 -0.35 9.65 9.55
CA HIS A 292 0.56 10.79 9.44
C HIS A 292 0.88 11.47 10.77
N ASP A 293 0.21 11.07 11.84
CA ASP A 293 0.51 11.43 13.21
C ASP A 293 0.10 10.28 14.15
N TYR A 294 0.43 10.35 15.44
CA TYR A 294 -0.02 9.38 16.43
C TYR A 294 -1.56 9.32 16.52
N VAL A 295 -2.08 8.12 16.72
CA VAL A 295 -3.48 7.90 17.08
C VAL A 295 -3.54 7.62 18.58
N ALA A 296 -4.15 8.51 19.36
CA ALA A 296 -4.14 8.46 20.82
C ALA A 296 -5.56 8.62 21.38
N GLU A 297 -6.42 7.62 21.15
CA GLU A 297 -7.81 7.66 21.60
C GLU A 297 -7.90 7.59 23.14
N GLY A 298 -8.62 8.54 23.74
CA GLY A 298 -8.83 8.58 25.20
C GLY A 298 -7.60 8.98 26.02
N ILE A 299 -6.50 9.42 25.39
CA ILE A 299 -5.28 9.90 26.06
C ILE A 299 -5.26 11.43 26.01
N GLU A 300 -5.13 12.06 27.17
CA GLU A 300 -5.04 13.51 27.29
C GLU A 300 -3.70 14.03 26.77
N ILE A 301 -3.72 15.04 25.89
CA ILE A 301 -2.52 15.68 25.36
C ILE A 301 -2.21 16.91 26.20
N PHE A 302 -0.99 16.99 26.73
CA PHE A 302 -0.56 18.12 27.56
C PHE A 302 0.00 19.26 26.70
N GLU A 303 -0.61 20.45 26.82
CA GLU A 303 -0.13 21.66 26.15
C GLU A 303 1.33 22.01 26.55
N PRO A 304 2.13 22.62 25.66
CA PRO A 304 3.51 22.96 25.96
C PRO A 304 3.63 23.97 27.09
N ALA A 305 4.29 23.60 28.20
CA ALA A 305 4.56 24.51 29.31
C ALA A 305 5.71 25.50 29.03
N VAL A 306 6.58 25.16 28.06
CA VAL A 306 7.77 25.93 27.71
C VAL A 306 7.71 26.34 26.24
N PHE A 307 7.97 27.61 25.96
CA PHE A 307 8.06 28.16 24.62
C PHE A 307 9.08 29.30 24.59
N CYS A 308 9.55 29.69 23.40
CA CYS A 308 10.51 30.79 23.25
C CYS A 308 9.88 32.02 22.61
N GLU A 309 10.41 33.19 22.96
CA GLU A 309 10.05 34.47 22.35
C GLU A 309 11.07 34.95 21.30
N CYS A 310 12.00 34.09 20.89
CA CYS A 310 13.03 34.43 19.91
C CYS A 310 12.42 34.92 18.58
N GLU A 311 12.96 36.02 18.05
CA GLU A 311 12.59 36.55 16.73
C GLU A 311 13.30 35.75 15.61
N GLU A 312 12.55 35.40 14.56
CA GLU A 312 12.98 34.67 13.36
C GLU A 312 13.57 33.26 13.60
N ASP A 313 14.84 33.15 14.01
CA ASP A 313 15.60 31.89 14.11
C ASP A 313 16.32 31.73 15.46
N CYS A 314 16.07 30.59 16.09
CA CYS A 314 16.62 30.24 17.40
C CYS A 314 18.10 29.81 17.38
N PHE A 315 18.78 29.73 16.21
CA PHE A 315 20.20 29.41 16.17
C PHE A 315 21.07 30.46 16.88
N LYS A 316 20.76 31.75 16.69
CA LYS A 316 21.50 32.87 17.30
C LYS A 316 21.14 33.05 18.77
N ASN A 317 19.86 32.90 19.10
CA ASN A 317 19.32 33.07 20.45
C ASN A 317 19.17 31.73 21.19
N LYS A 318 20.09 30.79 20.92
CA LYS A 318 20.00 29.39 21.39
C LYS A 318 19.90 29.25 22.92
N ASN A 319 20.45 30.20 23.66
CA ASN A 319 20.46 30.20 25.13
C ASN A 319 19.12 30.64 25.75
N GLU A 320 18.20 31.19 24.94
CA GLU A 320 16.86 31.64 25.36
C GLU A 320 15.75 30.82 24.66
N CYS A 321 16.15 29.79 23.90
CA CYS A 321 15.28 28.93 23.14
C CYS A 321 14.76 27.75 23.98
N CYS A 322 13.71 27.09 23.50
CA CYS A 322 13.05 25.94 24.13
C CYS A 322 14.01 24.87 24.68
N PRO A 323 15.07 24.43 23.98
CA PRO A 323 16.00 23.45 24.54
C PRO A 323 16.59 23.93 25.86
N THR A 324 17.13 25.15 25.91
CA THR A 324 17.75 25.69 27.13
C THR A 324 16.73 25.93 28.23
N ASN A 325 15.52 26.38 27.88
CA ASN A 325 14.42 26.55 28.84
C ASN A 325 13.85 25.20 29.35
N SER A 326 14.27 24.08 28.76
CA SER A 326 13.95 22.71 29.18
C SER A 326 15.20 21.94 29.65
N ASP A 327 16.23 22.66 30.13
CA ASP A 327 17.50 22.11 30.62
C ASP A 327 18.21 21.17 29.62
N ALA A 328 18.03 21.43 28.33
CA ALA A 328 18.57 20.67 27.21
C ALA A 328 19.42 21.55 26.27
N TYR A 329 20.09 20.89 25.32
CA TYR A 329 20.93 21.54 24.33
C TYR A 329 20.22 21.61 22.97
N LEU A 330 20.48 22.68 22.22
CA LEU A 330 19.99 22.79 20.84
C LEU A 330 20.44 21.58 20.02
N ALA A 331 19.48 20.85 19.45
CA ALA A 331 19.76 19.55 18.86
C ALA A 331 20.45 19.63 17.49
N TYR A 332 20.20 20.71 16.75
CA TYR A 332 20.55 20.80 15.33
C TYR A 332 21.56 21.90 15.03
N ASN A 333 22.50 21.61 14.12
CA ASN A 333 23.32 22.65 13.52
C ASN A 333 22.58 23.40 12.41
N LYS A 334 23.18 24.47 11.89
CA LYS A 334 22.67 25.29 10.77
C LYS A 334 22.34 24.52 9.47
N PHE A 335 22.78 23.27 9.33
CA PHE A 335 22.49 22.40 8.19
C PHE A 335 21.38 21.38 8.49
N LYS A 336 20.62 21.57 9.58
CA LYS A 336 19.59 20.62 10.06
C LYS A 336 20.17 19.22 10.22
N ARG A 337 21.31 19.12 10.90
CA ARG A 337 21.95 17.86 11.31
C ARG A 337 22.03 17.79 12.82
N LEU A 338 21.68 16.63 13.35
CA LEU A 338 21.74 16.32 14.77
C LEU A 338 23.19 16.44 15.30
N GLN A 339 23.34 17.03 16.47
CA GLN A 339 24.63 17.17 17.17
C GLN A 339 24.65 16.45 18.51
N LEU A 340 23.49 16.06 19.03
CA LEU A 340 23.39 15.39 20.33
C LEU A 340 23.84 13.93 20.24
N PRO A 341 24.52 13.41 21.26
CA PRO A 341 24.77 11.98 21.38
C PRO A 341 23.46 11.24 21.72
N ALA A 342 23.42 9.93 21.45
CA ALA A 342 22.26 9.10 21.77
C ALA A 342 21.92 9.16 23.26
N GLY A 343 20.63 9.14 23.59
CA GLY A 343 20.12 9.24 24.95
C GLY A 343 19.94 10.67 25.49
N TYR A 344 20.12 11.69 24.65
CA TYR A 344 19.76 13.08 24.98
C TYR A 344 18.39 13.44 24.39
N PRO A 345 17.57 14.23 25.11
CA PRO A 345 16.24 14.58 24.63
C PRO A 345 16.33 15.72 23.62
N ILE A 346 15.38 15.75 22.69
CA ILE A 346 15.24 16.86 21.75
C ILE A 346 13.97 17.63 22.13
N TYR A 347 14.13 18.92 22.39
CA TYR A 347 13.00 19.85 22.57
C TYR A 347 12.95 20.79 21.37
N GLU A 348 12.03 20.56 20.45
CA GLU A 348 11.80 21.48 19.33
C GLU A 348 10.99 22.71 19.77
N CYS A 349 11.05 23.77 18.97
CA CYS A 349 10.09 24.85 19.10
C CYS A 349 8.70 24.36 18.73
N ASN A 350 7.68 24.90 19.37
CA ASN A 350 6.29 24.42 19.30
C ASN A 350 5.34 25.53 18.84
N LYS A 351 4.05 25.21 18.78
CA LYS A 351 2.99 26.13 18.32
C LYS A 351 2.86 27.43 19.13
N LEU A 352 3.38 27.50 20.35
CA LEU A 352 3.35 28.69 21.20
C LEU A 352 4.61 29.58 21.04
N CYS A 353 5.62 29.13 20.31
CA CYS A 353 6.86 29.89 20.10
C CYS A 353 6.69 30.99 19.06
N LYS A 354 7.32 32.16 19.28
CA LYS A 354 7.29 33.29 18.33
C LYS A 354 8.18 33.10 17.10
N CYS A 355 9.16 32.19 17.15
CA CYS A 355 10.05 31.92 16.02
C CYS A 355 9.29 31.32 14.83
N GLY A 356 9.72 31.64 13.61
CA GLY A 356 9.02 31.24 12.38
C GLY A 356 9.12 29.74 12.05
N GLU A 357 8.42 29.33 10.99
CA GLU A 357 8.41 27.94 10.49
C GLU A 357 9.78 27.45 10.04
N ASP A 358 10.62 28.34 9.50
CA ASP A 358 11.97 28.01 9.05
C ASP A 358 13.02 27.93 10.18
N CYS A 359 12.61 28.15 11.43
CA CYS A 359 13.46 28.07 12.61
C CYS A 359 14.30 26.78 12.61
N ILE A 360 15.59 26.89 12.94
CA ILE A 360 16.48 25.71 12.94
C ILE A 360 16.03 24.62 13.90
N ASN A 361 15.30 25.00 14.96
CA ASN A 361 14.75 24.12 15.98
C ASN A 361 13.34 23.61 15.66
N ARG A 362 12.94 23.64 14.37
CA ARG A 362 11.78 22.96 13.82
C ARG A 362 12.24 22.06 12.67
N LEU A 363 12.38 20.76 12.94
CA LEU A 363 12.87 19.79 11.96
C LEU A 363 11.96 18.58 11.85
N VAL A 364 11.73 17.88 12.97
CA VAL A 364 10.94 16.65 13.02
C VAL A 364 9.48 16.95 12.68
N GLN A 365 8.93 18.04 13.22
CA GLN A 365 7.55 18.48 12.93
C GLN A 365 7.26 18.77 11.44
N HIS A 366 8.31 18.97 10.61
CA HIS A 366 8.15 19.22 9.17
C HIS A 366 8.04 17.95 8.32
N GLY A 367 8.07 16.78 8.97
CA GLY A 367 7.96 15.48 8.33
C GLY A 367 9.19 15.11 7.49
N SER A 368 9.22 13.84 7.07
CA SER A 368 10.35 13.31 6.30
C SER A 368 10.47 13.92 4.90
N LYS A 369 11.69 14.31 4.54
CA LYS A 369 12.05 14.74 3.18
C LYS A 369 12.85 13.68 2.41
N ILE A 370 13.01 12.48 2.99
CA ILE A 370 13.85 11.42 2.43
C ILE A 370 13.03 10.56 1.45
N LYS A 371 13.59 10.32 0.26
CA LYS A 371 13.02 9.37 -0.69
C LYS A 371 13.33 7.94 -0.28
N VAL A 372 12.30 7.13 -0.08
CA VAL A 372 12.41 5.73 0.36
C VAL A 372 11.57 4.80 -0.49
N ALA A 373 11.92 3.51 -0.47
CA ALA A 373 11.11 2.45 -1.05
C ALA A 373 10.82 1.37 -0.02
N ILE A 374 9.56 0.98 0.09
CA ILE A 374 9.13 -0.25 0.75
C ILE A 374 9.43 -1.39 -0.23
N PHE A 375 10.27 -2.34 0.18
CA PHE A 375 10.73 -3.40 -0.71
C PHE A 375 10.65 -4.77 -0.07
N LYS A 376 10.42 -5.81 -0.89
CA LYS A 376 10.48 -7.19 -0.42
C LYS A 376 11.94 -7.63 -0.25
N THR A 377 12.30 -8.10 0.94
CA THR A 377 13.67 -8.56 1.26
C THR A 377 13.95 -9.96 0.70
N SER A 378 15.17 -10.19 0.21
CA SER A 378 15.57 -11.47 -0.39
C SER A 378 15.99 -12.54 0.63
N ASN A 379 16.19 -12.17 1.90
CA ASN A 379 16.64 -13.08 2.98
C ASN A 379 15.46 -13.64 3.80
N GLY A 380 14.22 -13.38 3.39
CA GLY A 380 13.03 -13.84 4.08
C GLY A 380 12.77 -13.11 5.41
N CYS A 381 13.15 -11.83 5.50
CA CYS A 381 12.75 -10.92 6.58
C CYS A 381 11.40 -10.23 6.31
N GLY A 382 10.75 -10.55 5.18
CA GLY A 382 9.49 -9.92 4.79
C GLY A 382 9.72 -8.60 4.07
N TRP A 383 8.91 -7.60 4.38
CA TRP A 383 9.06 -6.25 3.84
C TRP A 383 10.15 -5.48 4.58
N GLY A 384 10.82 -4.57 3.87
CA GLY A 384 11.89 -3.71 4.37
C GLY A 384 11.72 -2.28 3.86
N LEU A 385 12.51 -1.35 4.40
CA LEU A 385 12.58 0.03 3.91
C LEU A 385 14.00 0.33 3.43
N LYS A 386 14.17 0.88 2.23
CA LYS A 386 15.48 1.26 1.68
C LYS A 386 15.52 2.70 1.21
N ALA A 387 16.71 3.30 1.23
CA ALA A 387 16.91 4.67 0.76
C ALA A 387 16.94 4.73 -0.79
N LEU A 388 16.20 5.66 -1.40
CA LEU A 388 16.28 5.94 -2.84
C LEU A 388 17.28 7.05 -3.19
N GLU A 389 17.90 7.63 -2.17
CA GLU A 389 18.95 8.63 -2.27
C GLU A 389 20.02 8.43 -1.19
N THR A 390 21.09 9.21 -1.25
CA THR A 390 22.12 9.16 -0.20
C THR A 390 21.65 9.95 1.01
N ILE A 391 21.60 9.31 2.17
CA ILE A 391 21.28 9.96 3.45
C ILE A 391 22.60 10.22 4.18
N TYR A 392 22.82 11.46 4.61
CA TYR A 392 24.05 11.82 5.32
C TYR A 392 23.95 11.53 6.81
N LYS A 393 25.10 11.31 7.45
CA LYS A 393 25.17 11.14 8.90
C LYS A 393 24.46 12.29 9.62
N ASN A 394 23.74 11.96 10.69
CA ASN A 394 22.97 12.84 11.56
C ASN A 394 21.80 13.56 10.87
N GLN A 395 21.36 13.08 9.70
CA GLN A 395 20.17 13.59 9.02
C GLN A 395 18.91 12.91 9.57
N PHE A 396 17.84 13.69 9.76
CA PHE A 396 16.51 13.17 10.10
C PHE A 396 15.97 12.31 8.97
N VAL A 397 15.41 11.15 9.31
CA VAL A 397 14.91 10.16 8.34
C VAL A 397 13.40 10.05 8.38
N VAL A 398 12.82 9.62 9.51
CA VAL A 398 11.36 9.43 9.66
C VAL A 398 11.02 9.30 11.15
N GLU A 399 9.78 9.57 11.53
CA GLU A 399 9.26 9.26 12.86
C GLU A 399 8.76 7.81 12.94
N TYR A 400 8.79 7.22 14.13
CA TYR A 400 8.09 5.96 14.41
C TYR A 400 6.67 6.28 14.86
N LEU A 401 5.69 6.06 13.98
CA LEU A 401 4.28 6.35 14.22
C LEU A 401 3.47 5.06 14.41
N GLY A 402 2.46 5.15 15.26
CA GLY A 402 1.50 4.09 15.55
C GLY A 402 0.36 4.59 16.43
N GLU A 403 -0.42 3.65 16.94
CA GLU A 403 -1.40 3.89 18.00
C GLU A 403 -0.68 4.01 19.35
N ILE A 404 -1.07 4.96 20.20
CA ILE A 404 -0.54 5.08 21.55
C ILE A 404 -1.43 4.27 22.48
N LEU A 405 -0.82 3.28 23.13
CA LEU A 405 -1.46 2.40 24.09
C LEU A 405 -0.96 2.72 25.50
N THR A 406 -1.81 2.45 26.49
CA THR A 406 -1.34 2.31 27.86
C THR A 406 -0.51 1.03 27.99
N SER A 407 0.40 0.97 28.96
CA SER A 407 1.24 -0.21 29.20
C SER A 407 0.42 -1.49 29.41
N GLU A 408 -0.74 -1.40 30.05
CA GLU A 408 -1.67 -2.54 30.24
C GLU A 408 -2.24 -3.04 28.90
N ALA A 409 -2.72 -2.12 28.04
CA ALA A 409 -3.22 -2.48 26.72
C ALA A 409 -2.11 -3.06 25.82
N ALA A 410 -0.89 -2.52 25.92
CA ALA A 410 0.28 -3.01 25.22
C ALA A 410 0.68 -4.42 25.67
N GLU A 411 0.62 -4.74 26.97
CA GLU A 411 0.90 -6.09 27.47
C GLU A 411 -0.09 -7.13 26.93
N ILE A 412 -1.38 -6.77 26.85
CA ILE A 412 -2.41 -7.63 26.26
C ILE A 412 -2.09 -7.92 24.79
N ARG A 413 -1.83 -6.89 23.97
CA ARG A 413 -1.48 -7.07 22.55
C ARG A 413 -0.12 -7.74 22.35
N GLY A 414 0.84 -7.48 23.23
CA GLY A 414 2.18 -8.05 23.18
C GLY A 414 2.15 -9.58 23.24
N ARG A 415 1.29 -10.15 24.07
CA ARG A 415 1.07 -11.60 24.13
C ARG A 415 0.57 -12.18 22.80
N GLU A 416 -0.27 -11.46 22.08
CA GLU A 416 -0.73 -11.88 20.74
C GLU A 416 0.42 -11.83 19.73
N TYR A 417 1.22 -10.76 19.76
CA TYR A 417 2.35 -10.57 18.84
C TYR A 417 3.50 -11.54 19.07
N ASP A 418 3.84 -11.84 20.32
CA ASP A 418 4.88 -12.80 20.65
C ASP A 418 4.52 -14.20 20.11
N ASN A 419 3.23 -14.60 20.15
CA ASN A 419 2.77 -15.88 19.60
C ASN A 419 2.94 -15.99 18.07
N VAL A 420 2.98 -14.86 17.36
CA VAL A 420 3.16 -14.81 15.90
C VAL A 420 4.52 -14.22 15.48
N GLY A 421 5.43 -14.02 16.44
CA GLY A 421 6.78 -13.51 16.21
C GLY A 421 6.85 -12.08 15.64
N ARG A 422 5.89 -11.21 15.99
CA ARG A 422 5.83 -9.81 15.56
C ARG A 422 6.36 -8.87 16.64
N SER A 423 6.97 -7.75 16.23
CA SER A 423 7.58 -6.79 17.16
C SER A 423 7.29 -5.36 16.69
N TYR A 424 6.07 -4.88 16.94
CA TYR A 424 5.61 -3.54 16.54
C TYR A 424 5.38 -2.56 17.71
N LEU A 425 5.40 -3.07 18.93
CA LEU A 425 5.28 -2.29 20.16
C LEU A 425 6.60 -1.59 20.46
N PHE A 426 6.57 -0.29 20.73
CA PHE A 426 7.71 0.53 21.14
C PHE A 426 7.41 1.29 22.43
N ASP A 427 8.03 0.85 23.52
CA ASP A 427 7.84 1.44 24.85
C ASP A 427 8.41 2.86 24.88
N LEU A 428 7.64 3.80 25.43
CA LEU A 428 8.04 5.19 25.62
C LEU A 428 8.70 5.38 26.99
N ASP A 429 9.73 4.58 27.25
CA ASP A 429 10.41 4.47 28.55
C ASP A 429 11.55 5.51 28.75
N TYR A 430 11.50 6.60 27.99
CA TYR A 430 12.55 7.62 28.01
C TYR A 430 12.61 8.32 29.37
N GLY A 431 13.70 8.14 30.10
CA GLY A 431 13.97 8.80 31.38
C GLY A 431 13.49 8.04 32.62
N ASP A 432 12.52 7.14 32.49
CA ASP A 432 12.08 6.22 33.55
C ASP A 432 11.74 4.85 32.95
N GLN A 433 12.71 3.93 33.02
CA GLN A 433 12.57 2.56 32.53
C GLN A 433 11.69 1.68 33.41
N GLU A 434 11.44 2.10 34.66
CA GLU A 434 10.66 1.31 35.61
C GLU A 434 9.17 1.66 35.54
N ASN A 435 8.81 2.89 35.12
CA ASN A 435 7.43 3.35 35.01
C ASN A 435 7.06 3.84 33.60
N CYS A 436 7.32 3.02 32.58
CA CYS A 436 6.79 3.28 31.24
C CYS A 436 5.26 3.28 31.30
N LYS A 437 4.62 4.39 30.89
CA LYS A 437 3.15 4.55 30.90
C LYS A 437 2.50 4.25 29.55
N TYR A 438 3.24 4.48 28.47
CA TYR A 438 2.72 4.46 27.11
C TYR A 438 3.64 3.67 26.18
N THR A 439 3.03 3.02 25.19
CA THR A 439 3.72 2.24 24.16
C THR A 439 3.13 2.58 22.80
N VAL A 440 3.97 2.79 21.80
CA VAL A 440 3.55 2.98 20.40
C VAL A 440 3.36 1.61 19.75
N ASP A 441 2.15 1.29 19.30
CA ASP A 441 1.84 0.10 18.51
C ASP A 441 1.72 0.45 17.03
N ALA A 442 2.72 0.04 16.24
CA ALA A 442 2.72 0.22 14.80
C ALA A 442 2.11 -0.98 14.03
N GLY A 443 1.42 -1.91 14.69
CA GLY A 443 1.02 -3.19 14.10
C GLY A 443 -0.06 -3.09 13.03
N LYS A 444 -1.08 -2.26 13.26
CA LYS A 444 -2.21 -2.03 12.32
C LYS A 444 -2.21 -0.62 11.72
N LEU A 445 -1.74 0.36 12.50
CA LEU A 445 -1.68 1.75 12.13
C LEU A 445 -0.22 2.18 12.19
N GLY A 446 0.32 2.78 11.14
CA GLY A 446 1.72 3.23 11.16
C GLY A 446 2.11 4.02 9.91
N ASN A 447 3.37 4.43 9.82
CA ASN A 447 3.91 5.04 8.60
C ASN A 447 4.97 4.11 7.97
N SER A 448 5.83 4.65 7.10
CA SER A 448 6.91 3.85 6.48
C SER A 448 7.89 3.23 7.48
N SER A 449 7.99 3.73 8.71
CA SER A 449 8.85 3.17 9.76
C SER A 449 8.43 1.76 10.18
N HIS A 450 7.17 1.39 10.00
CA HIS A 450 6.65 0.04 10.23
C HIS A 450 7.50 -1.02 9.52
N PHE A 451 8.04 -0.68 8.34
CA PHE A 451 8.80 -1.59 7.48
C PHE A 451 10.31 -1.56 7.75
N ILE A 452 10.80 -0.83 8.75
CA ILE A 452 12.25 -0.77 9.04
C ILE A 452 12.66 -2.01 9.83
N ASN A 453 13.49 -2.86 9.23
CA ASN A 453 13.94 -4.11 9.84
C ASN A 453 14.98 -3.92 10.94
N HIS A 454 15.16 -4.97 11.74
CA HIS A 454 16.23 -5.07 12.73
C HIS A 454 17.62 -5.26 12.10
N SER A 455 18.63 -4.63 12.69
CA SER A 455 20.03 -5.02 12.54
C SER A 455 20.81 -4.92 13.86
N CYS A 456 21.77 -5.83 14.06
CA CYS A 456 22.75 -5.76 15.15
C CYS A 456 23.89 -4.76 14.88
N ASP A 457 24.03 -4.28 13.64
CA ASP A 457 24.85 -3.14 13.24
C ASP A 457 23.99 -2.15 12.44
N PRO A 458 23.05 -1.47 13.12
CA PRO A 458 22.05 -0.65 12.45
C PRO A 458 22.62 0.67 11.93
N ASN A 459 21.99 1.22 10.89
CA ASN A 459 22.34 2.54 10.36
C ASN A 459 21.46 3.68 10.88
N LEU A 460 20.43 3.39 11.69
CA LEU A 460 19.59 4.37 12.39
C LEU A 460 19.74 4.29 13.92
N HIS A 461 19.58 5.43 14.59
CA HIS A 461 19.25 5.54 16.02
C HIS A 461 17.95 6.32 16.20
N VAL A 462 17.32 6.11 17.37
CA VAL A 462 16.09 6.76 17.80
C VAL A 462 16.43 7.87 18.79
N PHE A 463 15.70 8.98 18.71
CA PHE A 463 15.72 10.07 19.68
C PHE A 463 14.29 10.36 20.14
N ALA A 464 14.13 10.64 21.43
CA ALA A 464 12.89 11.16 22.00
C ALA A 464 12.80 12.66 21.72
N VAL A 465 11.64 13.10 21.21
CA VAL A 465 11.39 14.47 20.75
C VAL A 465 10.10 15.00 21.36
N TRP A 466 10.19 16.18 22.00
CA TRP A 466 9.04 16.94 22.48
C TRP A 466 8.83 18.17 21.60
N ILE A 467 7.58 18.40 21.23
CA ILE A 467 7.16 19.49 20.34
C ILE A 467 5.89 20.13 20.93
N ASN A 468 4.71 19.70 20.48
CA ASN A 468 3.44 20.26 20.92
C ASN A 468 2.84 19.53 22.13
N ASN A 469 3.38 18.36 22.48
CA ASN A 469 3.07 17.64 23.71
C ASN A 469 4.32 17.66 24.57
N HIS A 470 4.22 18.16 25.80
CA HIS A 470 5.31 18.22 26.78
C HIS A 470 5.14 17.18 27.92
N ASP A 471 4.21 16.22 27.79
CA ASP A 471 4.19 15.07 28.71
C ASP A 471 5.52 14.30 28.62
N PRO A 472 6.30 14.21 29.71
CA PRO A 472 7.57 13.48 29.71
C PRO A 472 7.40 11.99 29.37
N ASN A 473 6.20 11.41 29.53
CA ASN A 473 5.92 10.01 29.26
C ASN A 473 5.52 9.73 27.81
N MET A 474 5.29 10.78 27.00
CA MET A 474 4.79 10.63 25.63
C MET A 474 5.63 11.40 24.60
N PRO A 475 6.96 11.14 24.53
CA PRO A 475 7.79 11.68 23.46
C PRO A 475 7.38 11.15 22.10
N ARG A 476 7.70 11.93 21.06
CA ARG A 476 7.76 11.42 19.69
C ARG A 476 9.07 10.69 19.46
N LEU A 477 9.05 9.64 18.65
CA LEU A 477 10.23 8.84 18.32
C LEU A 477 10.75 9.20 16.94
N ALA A 478 11.93 9.80 16.84
CA ALA A 478 12.52 10.22 15.57
C ALA A 478 13.78 9.43 15.22
N PHE A 479 13.85 8.91 13.99
CA PHE A 479 15.04 8.26 13.46
C PHE A 479 16.00 9.25 12.81
N PHE A 480 17.27 9.13 13.17
CA PHE A 480 18.38 9.83 12.54
C PHE A 480 19.43 8.83 12.02
N ALA A 481 20.15 9.22 10.96
CA ALA A 481 21.19 8.37 10.38
C ALA A 481 22.47 8.36 11.24
N LYS A 482 22.92 7.19 11.69
CA LYS A 482 24.17 7.01 12.46
C LYS A 482 25.44 7.27 11.64
N ARG A 483 25.35 7.02 10.34
CA ARG A 483 26.42 7.16 9.35
C ARG A 483 25.83 7.57 8.01
N LYS A 484 26.70 7.78 7.01
CA LYS A 484 26.25 7.91 5.62
C LYS A 484 25.59 6.59 5.18
N ILE A 485 24.41 6.68 4.59
CA ILE A 485 23.63 5.58 4.03
C ILE A 485 23.57 5.78 2.52
N ARG A 486 23.91 4.75 1.75
CA ARG A 486 23.94 4.84 0.29
C ARG A 486 22.54 4.65 -0.30
N ARG A 487 22.33 5.18 -1.50
CA ARG A 487 21.15 4.82 -2.31
C ARG A 487 21.12 3.30 -2.49
N GLY A 488 19.94 2.71 -2.29
CA GLY A 488 19.67 1.28 -2.36
C GLY A 488 19.96 0.52 -1.06
N GLU A 489 20.54 1.17 -0.05
CA GLU A 489 20.84 0.53 1.23
C GLU A 489 19.57 0.43 2.10
N GLU A 490 19.36 -0.73 2.72
CA GLU A 490 18.26 -0.96 3.67
C GLU A 490 18.46 -0.14 4.95
N LEU A 491 17.38 0.48 5.41
CA LEU A 491 17.30 1.22 6.66
C LEU A 491 17.00 0.23 7.79
N THR A 492 17.79 0.29 8.87
CA THR A 492 17.68 -0.66 9.98
C THR A 492 17.95 -0.01 11.33
N PHE A 493 17.32 -0.53 12.39
CA PHE A 493 17.56 -0.12 13.78
C PHE A 493 17.68 -1.33 14.74
N ASP A 494 18.16 -1.11 15.97
CA ASP A 494 18.26 -2.19 16.96
C ASP A 494 16.93 -2.31 17.70
N TYR A 495 16.23 -3.44 17.56
CA TYR A 495 14.93 -3.67 18.21
C TYR A 495 15.09 -3.87 19.71
N LYS A 496 16.30 -4.16 20.21
CA LYS A 496 16.52 -4.22 21.67
C LYS A 496 16.51 -2.86 22.34
N MET A 497 16.47 -1.76 21.57
CA MET A 497 16.22 -0.42 22.10
C MET A 497 14.73 -0.15 22.35
N ILE A 498 13.86 -1.08 21.91
CA ILE A 498 12.40 -0.98 22.01
C ILE A 498 11.89 -1.62 23.30
N LYS A 499 12.49 -2.75 23.70
CA LYS A 499 12.16 -3.45 24.94
C LYS A 499 13.15 -3.02 26.01
N GLY A 500 12.69 -2.27 27.02
CA GLY A 500 13.44 -2.06 28.25
C GLY A 500 14.06 -3.38 28.71
N SER A 501 15.32 -3.37 29.12
CA SER A 501 16.16 -4.56 29.24
C SER A 501 15.72 -5.50 30.37
N ASN A 502 14.59 -6.20 30.29
CA ASN A 502 14.18 -7.26 31.23
C ASN A 502 13.01 -8.11 30.70
N SER A 503 13.26 -8.99 29.73
CA SER A 503 12.47 -10.22 29.58
C SER A 503 13.30 -11.31 28.89
N VAL A 504 14.16 -11.96 29.67
CA VAL A 504 14.80 -13.21 29.26
C VAL A 504 13.81 -14.33 29.51
N SER A 505 12.99 -14.68 28.52
CA SER A 505 12.30 -15.98 28.55
C SER A 505 13.35 -17.08 28.38
N SER A 506 13.43 -17.98 29.35
CA SER A 506 14.51 -18.95 29.56
C SER A 506 14.35 -20.26 28.77
N THR A 507 13.59 -20.25 27.67
CA THR A 507 13.40 -21.41 26.79
C THR A 507 13.64 -21.01 25.33
N ASP A 508 14.44 -21.79 24.59
CA ASP A 508 14.76 -21.55 23.17
C ASP A 508 13.56 -21.77 22.23
N GLU A 509 12.45 -22.31 22.74
CA GLU A 509 11.21 -22.49 22.01
C GLU A 509 10.48 -21.14 21.85
N GLY A 510 10.40 -20.65 20.61
CA GLY A 510 9.65 -19.43 20.25
C GLY A 510 10.49 -18.19 19.89
N ARG A 511 11.83 -18.26 19.95
CA ARG A 511 12.68 -17.11 19.58
C ARG A 511 12.82 -16.94 18.07
N VAL A 512 12.71 -15.70 17.59
CA VAL A 512 12.87 -15.36 16.17
C VAL A 512 14.35 -15.21 15.82
N LEU A 513 14.83 -15.98 14.86
CA LEU A 513 16.22 -15.94 14.39
C LEU A 513 16.51 -14.61 13.66
N CYS A 514 17.60 -13.94 14.06
CA CYS A 514 18.09 -12.73 13.42
C CYS A 514 18.85 -13.05 12.13
N LYS A 515 18.40 -12.47 11.01
CA LYS A 515 18.98 -12.62 9.67
C LYS A 515 19.63 -11.34 9.13
N CYS A 516 20.08 -10.44 10.02
CA CYS A 516 20.65 -9.15 9.64
C CYS A 516 22.02 -9.23 8.95
N ASN A 517 22.66 -10.40 8.93
CA ASN A 517 24.00 -10.66 8.34
C ASN A 517 25.15 -9.78 8.88
N ALA A 518 24.93 -9.02 9.95
CA ALA A 518 25.99 -8.26 10.61
C ALA A 518 27.04 -9.19 11.23
N ARG A 519 28.32 -8.81 11.16
CA ARG A 519 29.42 -9.61 11.73
C ARG A 519 29.30 -9.82 13.24
N ASN A 520 28.69 -8.87 13.93
CA ASN A 520 28.39 -8.86 15.36
C ASN A 520 26.95 -9.31 15.67
N CYS A 521 26.32 -10.11 14.81
CA CYS A 521 24.94 -10.57 14.99
C CYS A 521 24.73 -11.28 16.34
N LYS A 522 23.71 -10.86 17.08
CA LYS A 522 23.29 -11.43 18.38
C LYS A 522 22.48 -12.73 18.24
N LYS A 523 22.34 -13.27 17.02
CA LYS A 523 21.61 -14.49 16.62
C LYS A 523 20.09 -14.44 16.73
N TYR A 524 19.51 -13.77 17.71
CA TYR A 524 18.05 -13.69 17.91
C TYR A 524 17.57 -12.24 18.04
N LEU A 525 16.35 -11.97 17.59
CA LEU A 525 15.73 -10.64 17.65
C LEU A 525 15.33 -10.29 19.09
N CYS A 526 14.71 -11.25 19.78
CA CYS A 526 14.34 -11.22 21.18
C CYS A 526 15.31 -12.11 21.97
#